data_AF-C7Z0L1-F1
#
_entry.id   AF-C7Z0L1-F1
#
_cell.length_a   1.000
_cell.length_b   1.000
_cell.length_c   1.000
_cell.angle_alpha   90.00
_cell.angle_beta   90.00
_cell.angle_gamma   90.00
#
_symmetry.space_group_name_H-M   'P 1'
#
loop_
_entity.id
_entity.type
_entity.pdbx_description
1 polymer ?
#
loop_
_entity_poly.entity_id
_entity_poly.type
_entity_poly.pdbx_seq_one_letter_code
_entity_poly.pdbx_strand_id
1 'polypeptide(L)'
;MALSVSFSPRSLTTYAVVYGCDEEAADFLTAKLTGTDHPVFHPMLLPTLFADMERERQVKLLRKNSAKMSQLTVDLTINKGLEGPDWGPQVDHSGEPIELWQDMSYLQNGLQNWQRQMQRMVIHLEQSSNTTVPDTNRYDIKAQKNLEKLTVPGIRIQKRLEELIDEYDEHIRDCATVTEGLKLAMSMDTRKTNQEIAHSSLQVSKLAQKDGNLMKLIAFVTMFFLPAAFTSLFSR
;
A
#
# COMPACT_ATOMS: atom_id res chain seq x y z
N MET A 1 -5.60 -14.94 -9.23
CA MET A 1 -6.41 -15.56 -10.30
C MET A 1 -5.94 -15.05 -11.64
N ALA A 2 -6.21 -15.77 -12.74
CA ALA A 2 -5.93 -15.30 -14.09
C ALA A 2 -7.08 -15.65 -15.03
N LEU A 3 -7.32 -14.82 -16.05
CA LEU A 3 -8.38 -15.02 -17.03
C LEU A 3 -7.76 -15.03 -18.43
N SER A 4 -8.16 -16.01 -19.24
CA SER A 4 -7.91 -16.04 -20.68
C SER A 4 -9.25 -16.02 -21.40
N VAL A 5 -9.40 -15.16 -22.41
CA VAL A 5 -10.63 -15.04 -23.21
C VAL A 5 -10.27 -15.06 -24.69
N SER A 6 -11.09 -15.74 -25.48
CA SER A 6 -10.99 -15.81 -26.93
C SER A 6 -12.36 -15.68 -27.55
N PHE A 7 -12.49 -14.89 -28.62
CA PHE A 7 -13.76 -14.65 -29.30
C PHE A 7 -13.72 -15.14 -30.74
N SER A 8 -14.80 -15.81 -31.15
CA SER A 8 -15.00 -16.27 -32.53
C SER A 8 -16.09 -15.43 -33.22
N PRO A 9 -15.73 -14.49 -34.11
CA PRO A 9 -16.70 -13.64 -34.80
C PRO A 9 -17.69 -14.42 -35.69
N ARG A 10 -17.27 -15.58 -36.20
CA ARG A 10 -18.10 -16.43 -37.07
C ARG A 10 -19.29 -17.06 -36.35
N SER A 11 -19.10 -17.41 -35.07
CA SER A 11 -20.11 -18.09 -34.25
C SER A 11 -20.69 -17.21 -33.16
N LEU A 12 -20.14 -16.00 -32.97
CA LEU A 12 -20.44 -15.10 -31.85
C LEU A 12 -20.27 -15.78 -30.47
N THR A 13 -19.33 -16.71 -30.38
CA THR A 13 -19.03 -17.42 -29.13
C THR A 13 -17.77 -16.87 -28.49
N THR A 14 -17.84 -16.69 -27.18
CA THR A 14 -16.72 -16.27 -26.34
C THR A 14 -16.33 -17.48 -25.48
N TYR A 15 -15.08 -17.92 -25.64
CA TYR A 15 -14.47 -18.98 -24.84
C TYR A 15 -13.61 -18.32 -23.76
N ALA A 16 -13.67 -18.83 -22.54
CA ALA A 16 -12.87 -18.30 -21.46
C ALA A 16 -12.43 -19.39 -20.49
N VAL A 17 -11.27 -19.17 -19.89
CA VAL A 17 -10.70 -20.02 -18.84
C VAL A 17 -10.26 -19.13 -17.68
N VAL A 18 -10.76 -19.41 -16.49
CA VAL A 18 -10.36 -18.75 -15.24
C VAL A 18 -9.50 -19.70 -14.42
N TYR A 19 -8.27 -19.29 -14.13
CA TYR A 19 -7.30 -20.03 -13.34
C TYR A 19 -7.29 -19.56 -11.88
N GLY A 20 -7.22 -20.53 -10.96
CA GLY A 20 -7.22 -20.28 -9.52
C GLY A 20 -8.56 -19.80 -8.97
N CYS A 21 -9.66 -20.17 -9.62
CA CYS A 21 -11.03 -19.86 -9.19
C CYS A 21 -11.40 -20.73 -7.98
N ASP A 22 -11.83 -20.10 -6.89
CA ASP A 22 -12.50 -20.80 -5.78
C ASP A 22 -14.00 -20.98 -6.07
N GLU A 23 -14.69 -21.71 -5.19
CA GLU A 23 -16.11 -22.02 -5.33
C GLU A 23 -16.97 -20.75 -5.27
N GLU A 24 -16.63 -19.81 -4.38
CA GLU A 24 -17.30 -18.51 -4.26
C GLU A 24 -17.19 -17.68 -5.56
N ALA A 25 -16.00 -17.61 -6.16
CA ALA A 25 -15.78 -16.96 -7.45
C ALA A 25 -16.53 -17.65 -8.60
N ALA A 26 -16.60 -18.98 -8.59
CA ALA A 26 -17.29 -19.75 -9.61
C ALA A 26 -18.81 -19.51 -9.55
N ASP A 27 -19.38 -19.51 -8.35
CA ASP A 27 -20.79 -19.23 -8.12
C ASP A 27 -21.14 -17.79 -8.50
N PHE A 28 -20.29 -16.82 -8.12
CA PHE A 28 -20.48 -15.43 -8.51
C PHE A 28 -20.52 -15.26 -10.04
N LEU A 29 -19.54 -15.82 -10.75
CA LEU A 29 -19.49 -15.74 -12.22
C LEU A 29 -20.69 -16.44 -12.87
N THR A 30 -21.05 -17.62 -12.38
CA THR A 30 -22.18 -18.39 -12.90
C THR A 30 -23.49 -17.66 -12.68
N ALA A 31 -23.73 -17.10 -11.49
CA ALA A 31 -24.90 -16.30 -11.18
C ALA A 31 -25.00 -15.05 -12.08
N LYS A 32 -23.88 -14.36 -12.31
CA LYS A 32 -23.84 -13.18 -13.19
C LYS A 32 -24.12 -13.53 -14.65
N LEU A 33 -23.60 -14.65 -15.14
CA LEU A 33 -23.80 -15.08 -16.53
C LEU A 33 -25.20 -15.66 -16.78
N THR A 34 -25.76 -16.40 -15.83
CA THR A 34 -27.11 -16.95 -15.94
C THR A 34 -28.18 -15.86 -15.82
N GLY A 35 -27.91 -14.79 -15.08
CA GLY A 35 -28.80 -13.64 -14.93
C GLY A 35 -28.82 -12.67 -16.11
N THR A 36 -28.01 -12.86 -17.15
CA THR A 36 -28.05 -11.99 -18.34
C THR A 36 -29.01 -12.52 -19.40
N ASP A 37 -30.03 -11.73 -19.73
CA ASP A 37 -31.00 -12.04 -20.81
C ASP A 37 -30.43 -11.84 -22.22
N HIS A 38 -29.11 -11.68 -22.37
CA HIS A 38 -28.51 -11.36 -23.65
C HIS A 38 -28.07 -12.62 -24.41
N PRO A 39 -28.53 -12.81 -25.66
CA PRO A 39 -28.22 -14.01 -26.44
C PRO A 39 -26.77 -14.04 -26.95
N VAL A 40 -26.02 -12.94 -26.82
CA VAL A 40 -24.64 -12.82 -27.27
C VAL A 40 -23.77 -12.24 -26.16
N PHE A 41 -22.72 -12.97 -25.80
CA PHE A 41 -21.74 -12.53 -24.81
C PHE A 41 -20.63 -11.72 -25.48
N HIS A 42 -20.59 -10.44 -25.12
CA HIS A 42 -19.52 -9.55 -25.55
C HIS A 42 -18.15 -10.08 -25.06
N PRO A 43 -17.08 -10.05 -25.88
CA PRO A 43 -15.75 -10.55 -25.48
C PRO A 43 -15.20 -9.93 -24.20
N MET A 44 -15.55 -8.66 -23.98
CA MET A 44 -15.16 -7.89 -22.79
C MET A 44 -16.05 -8.10 -21.55
N LEU A 45 -17.14 -8.87 -21.64
CA LEU A 45 -18.01 -9.10 -20.48
C LEU A 45 -17.26 -9.81 -19.35
N LEU A 46 -16.61 -10.93 -19.66
CA LEU A 46 -15.88 -11.71 -18.65
C LEU A 46 -14.67 -10.95 -18.07
N PRO A 47 -13.85 -10.25 -18.88
CA PRO A 47 -12.83 -9.35 -18.36
C PRO A 47 -13.36 -8.29 -17.40
N THR A 48 -14.53 -7.71 -17.68
CA THR A 48 -15.15 -6.71 -16.79
C THR A 48 -15.68 -7.32 -15.51
N LEU A 49 -16.35 -8.48 -15.58
CA LEU A 49 -16.78 -9.21 -14.37
C LEU A 49 -15.59 -9.64 -13.50
N PHE A 50 -14.51 -10.07 -14.13
CA PHE A 50 -13.26 -10.38 -13.44
C PHE A 50 -12.67 -9.15 -12.74
N ALA A 51 -12.74 -7.98 -13.39
CA ALA A 51 -12.32 -6.73 -12.76
C ALA A 51 -13.18 -6.32 -11.57
N ASP A 52 -14.51 -6.51 -11.64
CA ASP A 52 -15.42 -6.29 -10.51
C ASP A 52 -15.09 -7.20 -9.31
N MET A 53 -14.81 -8.48 -9.56
CA MET A 53 -14.43 -9.42 -8.50
C MET A 53 -13.09 -9.04 -7.86
N GLU A 54 -12.08 -8.79 -8.70
CA GLU A 54 -10.73 -8.48 -8.23
C GLU A 54 -10.71 -7.15 -7.46
N ARG A 55 -11.56 -6.19 -7.85
CA ARG A 55 -11.81 -4.97 -7.08
C ARG A 55 -12.26 -5.26 -5.66
N GLU A 56 -13.28 -6.10 -5.45
CA GLU A 56 -13.77 -6.39 -4.10
C GLU A 56 -12.67 -7.01 -3.22
N ARG A 57 -11.87 -7.93 -3.80
CA ARG A 57 -10.72 -8.55 -3.13
C ARG A 57 -9.67 -7.52 -2.71
N GLN A 58 -9.31 -6.61 -3.62
CA GLN A 58 -8.28 -5.61 -3.40
C GLN A 58 -8.74 -4.53 -2.41
N VAL A 59 -10.00 -4.08 -2.49
CA VAL A 59 -10.58 -3.10 -1.55
C VAL A 59 -10.64 -3.65 -0.13
N LYS A 60 -10.97 -4.94 0.04
CA LYS A 60 -10.94 -5.59 1.36
C LYS A 60 -9.55 -5.59 1.97
N LEU A 61 -8.53 -5.89 1.16
CA LEU A 61 -7.12 -5.84 1.59
C LEU A 61 -6.68 -4.42 1.94
N LEU A 62 -7.06 -3.44 1.11
CA LEU A 62 -6.80 -2.02 1.35
C LEU A 62 -7.37 -1.56 2.69
N ARG A 63 -8.65 -1.81 2.95
CA ARG A 63 -9.29 -1.41 4.22
C ARG A 63 -8.58 -2.00 5.43
N LYS A 64 -8.17 -3.27 5.34
CA LYS A 64 -7.43 -3.95 6.41
C LYS A 64 -6.07 -3.29 6.67
N ASN A 65 -5.28 -3.03 5.62
CA ASN A 65 -3.95 -2.44 5.76
C ASN A 65 -4.04 -0.98 6.20
N SER A 66 -4.99 -0.22 5.67
CA SER A 66 -5.26 1.16 6.07
C SER A 66 -5.62 1.28 7.55
N ALA A 67 -6.48 0.39 8.06
CA ALA A 67 -6.83 0.37 9.49
C ALA A 67 -5.62 0.12 10.39
N LYS A 68 -4.78 -0.87 10.05
CA LYS A 68 -3.54 -1.14 10.80
C LYS A 68 -2.59 0.05 10.77
N MET A 69 -2.42 0.67 9.61
CA MET A 69 -1.51 1.80 9.44
C MET A 69 -1.98 3.04 10.20
N SER A 70 -3.30 3.26 10.24
CA SER A 70 -3.91 4.34 11.02
C SER A 70 -3.71 4.13 12.53
N GLN A 71 -3.87 2.89 13.01
CA GLN A 71 -3.61 2.54 14.42
C GLN A 71 -2.14 2.80 14.79
N LEU A 72 -1.21 2.31 13.97
CA LEU A 72 0.22 2.53 14.19
C LEU A 72 0.60 4.03 14.18
N THR A 73 -0.03 4.82 13.32
CA THR A 73 0.16 6.28 13.27
C THR A 73 -0.29 6.94 14.59
N VAL A 74 -1.40 6.48 15.16
CA VAL A 74 -1.88 6.96 16.47
C VAL A 74 -0.92 6.55 17.59
N ASP A 75 -0.43 5.32 17.59
CA ASP A 75 0.50 4.82 18.61
C ASP A 75 1.82 5.60 18.63
N LEU A 76 2.38 5.89 17.45
CA LEU A 76 3.60 6.69 17.30
C LEU A 76 3.42 8.15 17.72
N THR A 77 2.22 8.70 17.61
CA THR A 77 1.98 10.14 17.87
C THR A 77 1.52 10.42 19.31
N ILE A 78 0.68 9.55 19.88
CA ILE A 78 0.00 9.76 21.17
C ILE A 78 0.63 8.93 22.29
N ASN A 79 0.82 7.62 22.10
CA ASN A 79 1.08 6.70 23.22
C ASN A 79 2.53 6.75 23.73
N LYS A 80 3.52 7.02 22.86
CA LYS A 80 4.92 7.21 23.30
C LYS A 80 5.17 8.48 24.13
N GLY A 81 4.21 9.42 24.19
CA GLY A 81 4.34 10.65 24.99
C GLY A 81 4.10 10.46 26.50
N LEU A 82 3.66 9.28 26.93
CA LEU A 82 3.23 9.01 28.31
C LEU A 82 4.09 8.00 29.06
N GLU A 83 5.00 7.31 28.38
CA GLU A 83 5.94 6.40 29.02
C GLU A 83 7.20 7.17 29.44
N GLY A 84 7.41 7.29 30.76
CA GLY A 84 8.68 7.78 31.31
C GLY A 84 9.85 6.88 30.89
N PRO A 85 11.11 7.31 31.14
CA PRO A 85 12.28 6.59 30.66
C PRO A 85 12.39 5.20 31.33
N ASP A 86 11.84 4.18 30.66
CA ASP A 86 11.99 2.79 31.06
C ASP A 86 13.33 2.26 30.54
N TRP A 87 14.14 1.74 31.47
CA TRP A 87 15.44 1.12 31.20
C TRP A 87 15.31 -0.41 30.99
N GLY A 88 14.13 -0.87 30.55
CA GLY A 88 13.90 -2.26 30.15
C GLY A 88 14.53 -2.60 28.79
N PRO A 89 14.75 -3.89 28.49
CA PRO A 89 15.22 -4.31 27.17
C PRO A 89 14.15 -3.92 26.14
N GLN A 90 14.44 -2.89 25.35
CA GLN A 90 13.59 -2.43 24.26
C GLN A 90 13.36 -3.60 23.30
N VAL A 91 12.10 -4.05 23.23
CA VAL A 91 11.67 -5.00 22.21
C VAL A 91 11.80 -4.28 20.87
N ASP A 92 12.54 -4.91 19.96
CA ASP A 92 12.87 -4.41 18.63
C ASP A 92 11.62 -4.33 17.74
N HIS A 93 10.82 -3.28 17.91
CA HIS A 93 9.68 -2.95 17.06
C HIS A 93 10.07 -2.25 15.75
N SER A 94 11.35 -2.28 15.35
CA SER A 94 11.85 -1.50 14.20
C SER A 94 11.36 -2.02 12.84
N GLY A 95 10.99 -3.31 12.75
CA GLY A 95 10.58 -3.95 11.49
C GLY A 95 9.11 -3.76 11.11
N GLU A 96 8.20 -3.82 12.08
CA GLU A 96 6.74 -3.82 11.82
C GLU A 96 6.24 -2.57 11.06
N PRO A 97 6.67 -1.34 11.38
CA PRO A 97 6.27 -0.15 10.63
C PRO A 97 6.75 -0.18 9.17
N ILE A 98 7.95 -0.73 8.95
CA ILE A 98 8.57 -0.80 7.63
C ILE A 98 7.86 -1.85 6.77
N GLU A 99 7.58 -3.03 7.32
CA GLU A 99 6.84 -4.10 6.64
C GLU A 99 5.45 -3.61 6.22
N LEU A 100 4.74 -2.93 7.13
CA LEU A 100 3.39 -2.43 6.85
C LEU A 100 3.38 -1.33 5.77
N TRP A 101 4.39 -0.46 5.78
CA TRP A 101 4.61 0.53 4.73
C TRP A 101 4.93 -0.12 3.38
N GLN A 102 5.76 -1.16 3.37
CA GLN A 102 6.09 -1.92 2.16
C GLN A 102 4.85 -2.59 1.58
N ASP A 103 4.06 -3.30 2.40
CA ASP A 103 2.81 -3.95 2.01
C ASP A 103 1.83 -2.96 1.36
N MET A 104 1.67 -1.78 1.98
CA MET A 104 0.81 -0.73 1.43
C MET A 104 1.32 -0.20 0.09
N SER A 105 2.65 -0.02 -0.03
CA SER A 105 3.27 0.46 -1.26
C SER A 105 3.11 -0.55 -2.40
N TYR A 106 3.30 -1.85 -2.12
CA TYR A 106 3.04 -2.92 -3.08
C TYR A 106 1.58 -2.95 -3.52
N LEU A 107 0.64 -2.80 -2.57
CA LEU A 107 -0.78 -2.74 -2.89
C LEU A 107 -1.10 -1.53 -3.79
N GLN A 108 -0.61 -0.34 -3.46
CA GLN A 108 -0.83 0.87 -4.25
C GLN A 108 -0.30 0.71 -5.68
N ASN A 109 0.89 0.15 -5.86
CA ASN A 109 1.45 -0.16 -7.18
C ASN A 109 0.58 -1.18 -7.94
N GLY A 110 0.04 -2.18 -7.23
CA GLY A 110 -0.90 -3.14 -7.77
C GLY A 110 -2.18 -2.47 -8.30
N LEU A 111 -2.79 -1.59 -7.51
CA LEU A 111 -3.98 -0.82 -7.88
C LEU A 111 -3.73 0.05 -9.11
N GLN A 112 -2.61 0.77 -9.15
CA GLN A 112 -2.23 1.61 -10.31
C GLN A 112 -2.02 0.78 -11.57
N ASN A 113 -1.38 -0.38 -11.45
CA ASN A 113 -1.19 -1.28 -12.58
C ASN A 113 -2.52 -1.83 -13.07
N TRP A 114 -3.44 -2.18 -12.16
CA TRP A 114 -4.77 -2.66 -12.49
C TRP A 114 -5.61 -1.59 -13.20
N GLN A 115 -5.63 -0.36 -12.66
CA GLN A 115 -6.27 0.79 -13.28
C GLN A 115 -5.76 1.02 -14.71
N ARG A 116 -4.45 0.93 -14.93
CA ARG A 116 -3.86 1.07 -16.27
C ARG A 116 -4.32 -0.04 -17.22
N GLN A 117 -4.53 -1.27 -16.74
CA GLN A 117 -5.08 -2.32 -17.60
C GLN A 117 -6.54 -2.04 -17.96
N MET A 118 -7.37 -1.58 -17.03
CA MET A 118 -8.75 -1.19 -17.33
C MET A 118 -8.82 -0.03 -18.32
N GLN A 119 -7.93 0.96 -18.23
CA GLN A 119 -7.82 2.03 -19.22
C GLN A 119 -7.50 1.49 -20.62
N ARG A 120 -6.56 0.54 -20.73
CA ARG A 120 -6.24 -0.13 -22.01
C ARG A 120 -7.44 -0.90 -22.55
N MET A 121 -8.23 -1.53 -21.69
CA MET A 121 -9.46 -2.23 -22.05
C MET A 121 -10.50 -1.26 -22.63
N VAL A 122 -10.68 -0.07 -22.04
CA VAL A 122 -11.55 0.99 -22.58
C VAL A 122 -11.07 1.44 -23.95
N ILE A 123 -9.77 1.73 -24.12
CA ILE A 123 -9.20 2.13 -25.41
C ILE A 123 -9.46 1.07 -26.49
N HIS A 124 -9.33 -0.22 -26.16
CA HIS A 124 -9.64 -1.29 -27.11
C HIS A 124 -11.12 -1.40 -27.46
N LEU A 125 -12.03 -1.10 -26.53
CA LEU A 125 -13.46 -1.01 -26.80
C LEU A 125 -13.77 0.13 -27.77
N GLU A 126 -13.20 1.31 -27.55
CA GLU A 126 -13.36 2.47 -28.44
C GLU A 126 -12.79 2.22 -29.85
N GLN A 127 -11.58 1.66 -29.93
CA GLN A 127 -10.96 1.27 -31.19
C GLN A 127 -11.79 0.22 -31.94
N SER A 128 -12.34 -0.76 -31.21
CA SER A 128 -13.21 -1.78 -31.82
C SER A 128 -14.51 -1.19 -32.37
N SER A 129 -15.03 -0.14 -31.75
CA SER A 129 -16.21 0.59 -32.25
C SER A 129 -15.92 1.47 -33.47
N ASN A 130 -14.68 1.96 -33.62
CA ASN A 130 -14.26 2.81 -34.74
C ASN A 130 -13.71 2.01 -35.94
N THR A 131 -13.25 0.77 -35.71
CA THR A 131 -12.69 -0.10 -36.76
C THR A 131 -13.79 -0.93 -37.46
N THR A 132 -15.06 -0.75 -37.12
CA THR A 132 -16.20 -1.30 -37.88
C THR A 132 -16.45 -0.58 -39.22
N VAL A 133 -15.41 -0.06 -39.85
CA VAL A 133 -15.42 0.20 -41.30
C VAL A 133 -14.65 -0.97 -41.92
N PRO A 134 -15.34 -1.98 -42.46
CA PRO A 134 -14.67 -3.14 -43.01
C PRO A 134 -13.85 -2.69 -44.22
N ASP A 135 -12.59 -3.12 -44.26
CA ASP A 135 -11.85 -3.20 -45.51
C ASP A 135 -12.70 -4.05 -46.46
N THR A 136 -13.24 -3.43 -47.52
CA THR A 136 -14.47 -3.82 -48.25
C THR A 136 -14.37 -5.13 -49.05
N ASN A 137 -13.31 -5.89 -48.81
CA ASN A 137 -12.87 -7.13 -49.42
C ASN A 137 -13.76 -8.39 -49.33
N ARG A 138 -14.15 -8.79 -48.10
CA ARG A 138 -14.33 -10.24 -47.80
C ARG A 138 -15.13 -10.66 -46.56
N TYR A 139 -15.81 -9.78 -45.83
CA TYR A 139 -16.61 -10.19 -44.68
C TYR A 139 -18.07 -10.50 -45.07
N ASP A 140 -18.57 -11.66 -44.62
CA ASP A 140 -19.97 -12.07 -44.75
C ASP A 140 -20.89 -11.00 -44.12
N ILE A 141 -21.82 -10.45 -44.90
CA ILE A 141 -22.80 -9.42 -44.48
C ILE A 141 -23.55 -9.87 -43.21
N LYS A 142 -23.74 -11.18 -43.04
CA LYS A 142 -24.36 -11.77 -41.86
C LYS A 142 -23.50 -11.64 -40.59
N ALA A 143 -22.18 -11.75 -40.71
CA ALA A 143 -21.25 -11.56 -39.60
C ALA A 143 -21.22 -10.09 -39.13
N GLN A 144 -21.30 -9.14 -40.07
CA GLN A 144 -21.35 -7.72 -39.76
C GLN A 144 -22.61 -7.35 -38.95
N LYS A 145 -23.79 -7.75 -39.43
CA LYS A 145 -25.07 -7.52 -38.73
C LYS A 145 -25.13 -8.19 -37.34
N ASN A 146 -24.39 -9.28 -37.18
CA ASN A 146 -24.26 -9.97 -35.91
C ASN A 146 -23.31 -9.24 -34.94
N LEU A 147 -22.26 -8.59 -35.45
CA LEU A 147 -21.35 -7.78 -34.65
C LEU A 147 -22.01 -6.49 -34.15
N GLU A 148 -22.94 -5.90 -34.90
CA GLU A 148 -23.75 -4.76 -34.46
C GLU A 148 -24.54 -5.05 -33.16
N LYS A 149 -24.88 -6.31 -32.89
CA LYS A 149 -25.54 -6.70 -31.64
C LYS A 149 -24.64 -6.54 -30.40
N LEU A 150 -23.32 -6.45 -30.60
CA LEU A 150 -22.35 -6.24 -29.54
C LEU A 150 -22.22 -4.77 -29.13
N THR A 151 -22.72 -3.83 -29.93
CA THR A 151 -22.54 -2.39 -29.68
C THR A 151 -23.16 -1.95 -28.36
N VAL A 152 -24.41 -2.33 -28.08
CA VAL A 152 -25.10 -1.93 -26.84
C VAL A 152 -24.44 -2.55 -25.59
N PRO A 153 -24.12 -3.86 -25.56
CA PRO A 153 -23.29 -4.43 -24.50
C PRO A 153 -21.93 -3.75 -24.35
N GLY A 154 -21.28 -3.41 -25.47
CA GLY A 154 -19.98 -2.74 -25.49
C GLY A 154 -20.02 -1.38 -24.77
N ILE A 155 -21.02 -0.55 -25.05
CA ILE A 155 -21.21 0.76 -24.38
C ILE A 155 -21.42 0.58 -22.86
N ARG A 156 -22.24 -0.39 -22.45
CA ARG A 156 -22.47 -0.67 -21.02
C ARG A 156 -21.20 -1.14 -20.32
N ILE A 157 -20.43 -2.01 -20.99
CA ILE A 157 -19.16 -2.52 -20.48
C ILE A 157 -18.14 -1.39 -20.36
N GLN A 158 -18.03 -0.53 -21.38
CA GLN A 158 -17.15 0.63 -21.36
C GLN A 158 -17.47 1.52 -20.16
N LYS A 159 -18.74 1.90 -20.01
CA LYS A 159 -19.18 2.73 -18.87
C LYS A 159 -18.83 2.10 -17.53
N ARG A 160 -19.02 0.79 -17.37
CA ARG A 160 -18.67 0.11 -16.12
C ARG A 160 -17.16 0.11 -15.85
N LEU A 161 -16.33 -0.04 -16.89
CA LEU A 161 -14.88 0.05 -16.75
C LEU A 161 -14.43 1.47 -16.37
N GLU A 162 -15.06 2.50 -16.93
CA GLU A 162 -14.82 3.90 -16.55
C GLU A 162 -15.18 4.14 -15.08
N GLU A 163 -16.34 3.69 -14.63
CA GLU A 163 -16.73 3.75 -13.20
C GLU A 163 -15.70 3.04 -12.31
N LEU A 164 -15.25 1.84 -12.70
CA LEU A 164 -14.20 1.13 -11.96
C LEU A 164 -12.89 1.91 -11.93
N ILE A 165 -12.48 2.55 -13.03
CA ILE A 165 -11.26 3.36 -13.06
C ILE A 165 -11.35 4.53 -12.07
N ASP A 166 -12.49 5.18 -11.99
CA ASP A 166 -12.75 6.29 -11.04
C ASP A 166 -12.72 5.80 -9.59
N GLU A 167 -13.36 4.66 -9.30
CA GLU A 167 -13.32 4.04 -7.97
C GLU A 167 -11.88 3.68 -7.54
N TYR A 168 -11.06 3.17 -8.47
CA TYR A 168 -9.65 2.88 -8.19
C TYR A 168 -8.83 4.15 -7.96
N ASP A 169 -9.14 5.26 -8.63
CA ASP A 169 -8.45 6.53 -8.41
C ASP A 169 -8.66 7.02 -6.97
N GLU A 170 -9.88 6.90 -6.46
CA GLU A 170 -10.19 7.17 -5.05
C GLU A 170 -9.38 6.28 -4.11
N HIS A 171 -9.36 4.97 -4.36
CA HIS A 171 -8.61 4.02 -3.53
C HIS A 171 -7.09 4.24 -3.57
N ILE A 172 -6.53 4.63 -4.72
CA ILE A 172 -5.10 4.97 -4.85
C ILE A 172 -4.79 6.24 -4.06
N ARG A 173 -5.69 7.23 -4.06
CA ARG A 173 -5.55 8.45 -3.24
C ARG A 173 -5.61 8.12 -1.75
N ASP A 174 -6.55 7.29 -1.31
CA ASP A 174 -6.63 6.82 0.09
C ASP A 174 -5.32 6.13 0.52
N CYS A 175 -4.75 5.28 -0.34
CA CYS A 175 -3.46 4.65 -0.10
C CYS A 175 -2.36 5.69 0.14
N ALA A 176 -2.28 6.71 -0.71
CA ALA A 176 -1.28 7.77 -0.62
C ALA A 176 -1.40 8.54 0.70
N THR A 177 -2.62 8.97 1.06
CA THR A 177 -2.86 9.75 2.28
C THR A 177 -2.43 8.99 3.54
N VAL A 178 -2.82 7.72 3.66
CA VAL A 178 -2.47 6.92 4.84
C VAL A 178 -0.95 6.65 4.89
N THR A 179 -0.34 6.41 3.72
CA THR A 179 1.11 6.20 3.59
C THR A 179 1.92 7.43 3.99
N GLU A 180 1.48 8.61 3.56
CA GLU A 180 2.08 9.89 3.95
C GLU A 180 1.91 10.17 5.44
N GLY A 181 0.74 9.88 6.00
CA GLY A 181 0.47 9.99 7.45
C GLY A 181 1.42 9.15 8.29
N LEU A 182 1.63 7.88 7.92
CA LEU A 182 2.57 7.01 8.62
C LEU A 182 4.02 7.52 8.51
N LYS A 183 4.46 7.92 7.30
CA LYS A 183 5.80 8.50 7.10
C LYS A 183 6.03 9.71 7.99
N LEU A 184 5.03 10.60 8.09
CA LEU A 184 5.10 11.77 8.95
C LEU A 184 5.23 11.37 10.42
N ALA A 185 4.39 10.45 10.90
CA ALA A 185 4.43 9.97 12.28
C ALA A 185 5.79 9.35 12.64
N MET A 186 6.35 8.49 11.79
CA MET A 186 7.69 7.92 12.01
C MET A 186 8.77 9.01 12.08
N SER A 187 8.70 10.01 11.18
CA SER A 187 9.66 11.11 11.16
C SER A 187 9.57 11.97 12.43
N MET A 188 8.37 12.17 12.97
CA MET A 188 8.14 12.91 14.21
C MET A 188 8.65 12.11 15.42
N ASP A 189 8.40 10.81 15.46
CA ASP A 189 8.90 9.92 16.52
C ASP A 189 10.43 9.92 16.60
N THR A 190 11.09 9.82 15.45
CA THR A 190 12.56 9.90 15.36
C THR A 190 13.09 11.26 15.82
N ARG A 191 12.38 12.35 15.52
CA ARG A 191 12.76 13.70 15.98
C ARG A 191 12.59 13.85 17.49
N LYS A 192 11.49 13.36 18.07
CA LYS A 192 11.24 13.41 19.51
C LYS A 192 12.32 12.64 20.29
N THR A 193 12.60 11.40 19.89
CA THR A 193 13.64 10.57 20.52
C THR A 193 15.02 11.22 20.44
N ASN A 194 15.42 11.76 19.28
CA ASN A 194 16.68 12.48 19.13
C ASN A 194 16.75 13.73 20.03
N GLN A 195 15.63 14.45 20.20
CA GLN A 195 15.56 15.62 21.07
C GLN A 195 15.69 15.24 22.56
N GLU A 196 15.03 14.15 22.98
CA GLU A 196 15.14 13.63 24.35
C GLU A 196 16.56 13.16 24.67
N ILE A 197 17.20 12.45 23.74
CA ILE A 197 18.61 12.05 23.85
C ILE A 197 19.51 13.28 23.97
N ALA A 198 19.30 14.30 23.13
CA ALA A 198 20.08 15.54 23.20
C ALA A 198 19.91 16.23 24.57
N HIS A 199 18.69 16.31 25.08
CA HIS A 199 18.42 16.91 26.39
C HIS A 199 19.06 16.11 27.54
N SER A 200 18.93 14.79 27.52
CA SER A 200 19.57 13.88 28.50
C SER A 200 21.10 13.99 28.46
N SER A 201 21.70 13.99 27.27
CA SER A 201 23.15 14.13 27.08
C SER A 201 23.70 15.45 27.63
N LEU A 202 22.91 16.54 27.52
CA LEU A 202 23.25 17.84 28.08
C LEU A 202 23.25 17.77 29.62
N GLN A 203 22.25 17.13 30.22
CA GLN A 203 22.19 16.93 31.68
C GLN A 203 23.37 16.09 32.18
N VAL A 204 23.66 14.97 31.51
CA VAL A 204 24.81 14.11 31.84
C VAL A 204 26.12 14.89 31.72
N SER A 205 26.28 15.71 30.67
CA SER A 205 27.49 16.54 30.48
C SER A 205 27.66 17.58 31.59
N LYS A 206 26.56 18.21 32.06
CA LYS A 206 26.60 19.14 33.20
C LYS A 206 27.02 18.44 34.50
N LEU A 207 26.49 17.24 34.75
CA LEU A 207 26.88 16.44 35.91
C LEU A 207 28.36 16.04 35.82
N ALA A 208 28.81 15.54 34.67
CA ALA A 208 30.21 15.19 34.42
C ALA A 208 31.16 16.39 34.55
N GLN A 209 30.75 17.59 34.14
CA GLN A 209 31.54 18.81 34.33
C GLN A 209 31.72 19.14 35.81
N LYS A 210 30.66 19.00 36.61
CA LYS A 210 30.71 19.18 38.06
C LYS A 210 31.61 18.13 38.72
N ASP A 211 31.47 16.87 38.33
CA ASP A 211 32.32 15.78 38.83
C ASP A 211 33.78 15.97 38.43
N GLY A 212 34.05 16.42 37.20
CA GLY A 212 35.39 16.78 36.75
C GLY A 212 36.02 17.90 37.57
N ASN A 213 35.22 18.88 38.01
CA ASN A 213 35.69 19.92 38.93
C ASN A 213 35.98 19.38 40.34
N LEU A 214 35.13 18.49 40.86
CA LEU A 214 35.38 17.82 42.14
C LEU A 214 36.64 16.94 42.09
N MET A 215 36.83 16.23 40.99
CA MET A 215 38.00 15.38 40.77
C MET A 215 39.29 16.19 40.69
N LYS A 216 39.27 17.36 40.04
CA LYS A 216 40.39 18.32 40.04
C LYS A 216 40.70 18.84 41.44
N LEU A 217 39.67 19.12 42.26
CA LEU A 217 39.85 19.57 43.65
C LEU A 217 40.51 18.47 44.50
N ILE A 218 40.02 17.23 44.42
CA ILE A 218 40.58 16.10 45.16
C ILE A 218 42.05 15.84 44.74
N ALA A 219 42.34 15.90 43.44
CA ALA A 219 43.69 15.78 42.91
C ALA A 219 44.61 16.91 43.44
N PHE A 220 44.11 18.15 43.48
CA PHE A 220 44.86 19.28 44.03
C PHE A 220 45.17 19.07 45.53
N VAL A 221 44.19 18.68 46.33
CA VAL A 221 44.37 18.41 47.77
C VAL A 221 45.39 17.28 47.98
N THR A 222 45.24 16.17 47.26
CA THR A 222 46.14 15.02 47.39
C THR A 222 47.57 15.34 46.93
N MET A 223 47.75 16.14 45.87
CA MET A 223 49.08 16.54 45.39
C MET A 223 49.87 17.35 46.42
N PHE A 224 49.22 18.19 47.23
CA PHE A 224 49.89 18.96 48.28
C PHE A 224 50.01 18.21 49.60
N PHE A 225 48.96 17.49 50.00
CA PHE A 225 48.92 16.83 51.32
C PHE A 225 49.62 15.48 51.37
N LEU A 226 49.67 14.70 50.28
CA LEU A 226 50.44 13.44 50.31
C LEU A 226 51.94 13.70 50.57
N PRO A 227 52.64 14.60 49.82
CA PRO A 227 54.04 14.88 50.08
C PRO A 227 54.31 15.44 51.48
N ALA A 228 53.44 16.29 52.00
CA ALA A 228 53.55 16.84 53.35
C ALA A 228 53.31 15.78 54.44
N ALA A 229 52.42 14.82 54.21
CA ALA A 229 52.22 13.70 55.11
C ALA A 229 53.46 12.79 55.16
N PHE A 230 54.12 12.56 54.01
CA PHE A 230 55.38 11.79 53.97
C PHE A 230 56.50 12.47 54.76
N THR A 231 56.67 13.79 54.68
CA THR A 231 57.72 14.49 55.45
C THR A 231 57.45 14.49 56.96
N SER A 232 56.18 14.51 57.38
CA SER A 232 55.80 14.42 58.80
C SER A 232 56.08 13.04 59.43
N LEU A 233 56.12 11.97 58.61
CA LEU A 233 56.43 10.63 59.09
C LEU A 233 57.94 10.40 59.31
N PHE A 234 58.80 11.19 58.66
CA PHE A 234 60.27 11.14 58.82
C PHE A 234 60.80 12.02 59.95
N SER A 235 59.96 12.83 60.61
CA SER A 235 60.36 13.66 61.75
C SER A 235 60.10 12.99 63.11
N ARG A 236 60.00 11.66 63.15
CA ARG A 236 59.83 10.88 64.38
C ARG A 236 60.89 9.81 64.50
#